data_AF-A0A4Z2E6J8-F1
#
_entry.id   AF-A0A4Z2E6J8-F1
#
_cell.length_a   1.000
_cell.length_b   1.000
_cell.length_c   1.000
_cell.angle_alpha   90.00
_cell.angle_beta   90.00
_cell.angle_gamma   90.00
#
_symmetry.space_group_name_H-M   'P 1'
#
loop_
_entity.id
_entity.type
_entity.pdbx_description
1 polymer ?
#
loop_
_entity_poly.entity_id
_entity_poly.type
_entity_poly.pdbx_seq_one_letter_code
_entity_poly.pdbx_strand_id
1 'polypeptide(L)'
;MSKSYSSSAQTASSYRRTFGSGIGSTPMSSVFSSGGGGRSSSASRMSSRVYEVKNNASPSYSYRVSSGAGGAGIGSSSAMRNYSGEKLDFNLADAMNQDFLNTRTNEKAELQHLNDRFASYIEKVRFLEQQNAVLTVEIETLKGREGPGRVAEIYEEEMRELRRQIEALSSQRARVEVDRDNLADDLQKLKHRSVTGMSGWSDVYMR
;
A
#
# COMPACT_ATOMS: atom_id res chain seq x y z
N MET A 1 1.95 63.59 15.49
CA MET A 1 0.65 63.41 14.81
C MET A 1 0.86 62.50 13.61
N SER A 2 0.62 61.19 13.76
CA SER A 2 0.90 60.21 12.72
C SER A 2 -0.42 59.60 12.25
N LYS A 3 -0.77 59.84 10.98
CA LYS A 3 -2.02 59.40 10.35
C LYS A 3 -1.90 57.93 9.94
N SER A 4 -2.81 57.10 10.43
CA SER A 4 -2.92 55.68 10.01
C SER A 4 -3.94 55.56 8.87
N TYR A 5 -3.51 54.91 7.79
CA TYR A 5 -4.28 54.63 6.57
C TYR A 5 -5.13 53.38 6.77
N SER A 6 -6.45 53.49 6.62
CA SER A 6 -7.37 52.35 6.64
C SER A 6 -7.20 51.53 5.35
N SER A 7 -6.81 50.25 5.49
CA SER A 7 -6.70 49.33 4.36
C SER A 7 -8.07 48.92 3.83
N SER A 8 -8.26 49.02 2.51
CA SER A 8 -9.42 48.52 1.78
C SER A 8 -9.64 47.02 2.03
N ALA A 9 -10.77 46.66 2.62
CA ALA A 9 -11.20 45.27 2.73
C ALA A 9 -11.53 44.74 1.32
N GLN A 10 -10.62 43.93 0.77
CA GLN A 10 -10.88 43.18 -0.45
C GLN A 10 -12.01 42.18 -0.17
N THR A 11 -13.10 42.28 -0.93
CA THR A 11 -14.22 41.34 -0.92
C THR A 11 -13.74 39.97 -1.40
N ALA A 12 -13.23 39.15 -0.49
CA ALA A 12 -12.85 37.77 -0.80
C ALA A 12 -14.10 36.93 -1.11
N SER A 13 -14.06 36.15 -2.19
CA SER A 13 -15.11 35.17 -2.50
C SER A 13 -15.26 34.16 -1.36
N SER A 14 -16.49 33.70 -1.11
CA SER A 14 -16.85 32.72 -0.09
C SER A 14 -16.03 31.43 -0.18
N TYR A 15 -15.57 31.03 -1.37
CA TYR A 15 -14.77 29.82 -1.57
C TYR A 15 -13.35 29.93 -0.98
N ARG A 16 -12.68 31.09 -1.12
CA ARG A 16 -11.40 31.35 -0.45
C ARG A 16 -11.54 31.33 1.07
N ARG A 17 -12.66 31.83 1.59
CA ARG A 17 -12.90 31.91 3.04
C ARG A 17 -13.12 30.53 3.68
N THR A 18 -13.64 29.56 2.94
CA THR A 18 -14.00 28.24 3.48
C THR A 18 -12.99 27.15 3.17
N PHE A 19 -12.30 27.21 2.03
CA PHE A 19 -11.36 26.15 1.61
C PHE A 19 -9.99 26.66 1.13
N GLY A 20 -9.79 27.98 1.04
CA GLY A 20 -8.59 28.60 0.48
C GLY A 20 -7.72 29.36 1.48
N SER A 21 -7.19 28.67 2.50
CA SER A 21 -5.99 29.09 3.23
C SER A 21 -4.93 27.99 3.15
N GLY A 22 -4.42 27.79 1.94
CA GLY A 22 -3.20 27.04 1.71
C GLY A 22 -2.00 27.99 1.77
N ILE A 23 -1.17 27.79 2.79
CA ILE A 23 0.19 28.34 2.98
C ILE A 23 0.24 29.74 3.63
N GLY A 24 0.47 29.75 4.96
CA GLY A 24 1.30 30.79 5.58
C GLY A 24 0.65 31.84 6.48
N SER A 25 -0.30 31.51 7.37
CA SER A 25 -0.57 32.35 8.55
C SER A 25 -1.45 31.63 9.59
N THR A 26 -0.83 31.05 10.62
CA THR A 26 -1.49 30.73 11.89
C THR A 26 -1.01 31.73 12.94
N PRO A 27 -1.89 32.47 13.64
CA PRO A 27 -1.50 33.02 14.93
C PRO A 27 -1.59 31.86 15.92
N MET A 28 -0.45 31.21 16.19
CA MET A 28 -0.36 30.23 17.26
C MET A 28 -0.57 30.96 18.59
N SER A 29 -1.72 30.73 19.22
CA SER A 29 -1.95 31.10 20.62
C SER A 29 -1.04 30.27 21.50
N SER A 30 -0.25 30.97 22.30
CA SER A 30 0.76 30.50 23.24
C SER A 30 0.25 29.53 24.30
N VAL A 31 0.89 28.36 24.40
CA VAL A 31 0.95 27.56 25.63
C VAL A 31 2.40 27.21 25.92
N PHE A 32 3.08 28.07 26.68
CA PHE A 32 4.34 27.72 27.32
C PHE A 32 4.16 27.85 28.83
N SER A 33 4.27 26.73 29.52
CA SER A 33 4.79 26.66 30.89
C SER A 33 5.17 25.22 31.23
N SER A 34 6.49 25.01 31.27
CA SER A 34 7.22 24.33 32.36
C SER A 34 6.86 22.88 32.72
N GLY A 35 7.84 21.99 32.49
CA GLY A 35 8.27 21.08 33.55
C GLY A 35 8.40 19.60 33.17
N GLY A 36 9.61 19.05 33.37
CA GLY A 36 9.78 17.66 33.80
C GLY A 36 10.32 16.68 32.75
N GLY A 37 11.54 16.22 32.96
CA GLY A 37 12.19 15.17 32.17
C GLY A 37 11.61 13.77 32.38
N GLY A 38 12.07 12.83 31.56
CA GLY A 38 11.77 11.42 31.73
C GLY A 38 12.10 10.61 30.49
N ARG A 39 13.00 9.65 30.65
CA ARG A 39 13.54 8.77 29.62
C ARG A 39 12.64 7.54 29.43
N SER A 40 12.74 6.96 28.23
CA SER A 40 12.57 5.53 27.91
C SER A 40 11.22 5.03 27.36
N SER A 41 11.38 4.15 26.37
CA SER A 41 10.55 2.99 26.02
C SER A 41 9.50 3.17 24.93
N SER A 42 9.85 2.62 23.78
CA SER A 42 8.99 2.27 22.64
C SER A 42 7.75 1.51 23.10
N ALA A 43 6.57 2.08 22.84
CA ALA A 43 5.31 1.35 22.80
C ALA A 43 4.38 2.06 21.80
N SER A 44 4.23 1.44 20.64
CA SER A 44 3.23 1.79 19.63
C SER A 44 1.82 1.60 20.20
N ARG A 45 1.14 2.71 20.50
CA ARG A 45 -0.31 2.73 20.74
C ARG A 45 -0.95 3.65 19.72
N MET A 46 -1.67 3.03 18.78
CA MET A 46 -2.53 3.69 17.80
C MET A 46 -3.57 4.53 18.54
N SER A 47 -3.45 5.85 18.48
CA SER A 47 -4.49 6.76 18.97
C SER A 47 -5.50 6.99 17.85
N SER A 48 -6.58 6.21 17.89
CA SER A 48 -7.79 6.43 17.09
C SER A 48 -8.44 7.74 17.56
N ARG A 49 -8.13 8.85 16.89
CA ARG A 49 -8.92 10.07 16.98
C ARG A 49 -10.14 9.94 16.07
N VAL A 50 -11.24 9.46 16.65
CA VAL A 50 -12.56 9.57 16.04
C VAL A 50 -12.91 11.07 16.07
N TYR A 51 -13.02 11.69 14.90
CA TYR A 51 -13.63 13.01 14.80
C TYR A 51 -15.12 12.82 15.02
N GLU A 52 -15.58 13.18 16.22
CA GLU A 52 -16.98 13.30 16.55
C GLU A 52 -17.56 14.49 15.76
N VAL A 53 -18.29 14.19 14.67
CA VAL A 53 -19.07 15.20 13.95
C VAL A 53 -20.27 15.55 14.82
N LYS A 54 -20.21 16.70 15.49
CA LYS A 54 -21.41 17.34 16.04
C LYS A 54 -22.30 17.76 14.87
N ASN A 55 -23.40 17.04 14.68
CA ASN A 55 -24.51 17.43 13.82
C ASN A 55 -25.00 18.83 14.24
N ASN A 56 -24.60 19.85 13.50
CA ASN A 56 -25.20 21.17 13.61
C ASN A 56 -26.46 21.17 12.73
N ALA A 57 -27.57 21.52 13.36
CA ALA A 57 -28.91 21.55 12.78
C ALA A 57 -28.94 22.14 11.36
N SER A 58 -29.56 21.39 10.45
CA SER A 58 -29.91 21.86 9.11
C SER A 58 -30.78 23.12 9.18
N PRO A 59 -30.49 24.19 8.42
CA PRO A 59 -31.45 25.27 8.22
C PRO A 59 -32.65 24.73 7.43
N SER A 60 -33.81 24.68 8.07
CA SER A 60 -35.08 24.35 7.44
C SER A 60 -35.50 25.47 6.48
N TYR A 61 -35.36 25.22 5.18
CA TYR A 61 -35.99 26.03 4.14
C TYR A 61 -37.51 25.83 4.21
N SER A 62 -38.23 26.87 4.64
CA SER A 62 -39.69 26.90 4.60
C SER A 62 -40.15 27.42 3.24
N TYR A 63 -40.59 26.51 2.39
CA TYR A 63 -41.37 26.85 1.19
C TYR A 63 -42.81 27.16 1.63
N ARG A 64 -43.21 28.43 1.58
CA ARG A 64 -44.64 28.77 1.61
C ARG A 64 -45.21 28.53 0.22
N VAL A 65 -46.00 27.46 0.09
CA VAL A 65 -46.91 27.27 -1.03
C VAL A 65 -48.11 28.19 -0.81
N SER A 66 -48.27 29.20 -1.66
CA SER A 66 -49.52 29.98 -1.74
C SER A 66 -50.48 29.18 -2.62
N SER A 67 -51.50 28.61 -1.99
CA SER A 67 -52.67 28.05 -2.66
C SER A 67 -53.45 29.18 -3.32
N GLY A 68 -53.33 29.30 -4.63
CA GLY A 68 -54.22 30.11 -5.45
C GLY A 68 -55.59 29.47 -5.51
N ALA A 69 -56.57 30.10 -4.85
CA ALA A 69 -57.98 29.81 -5.00
C ALA A 69 -58.77 31.11 -4.88
N GLY A 70 -59.24 31.61 -6.04
CA GLY A 70 -60.53 32.28 -6.26
C GLY A 70 -60.89 33.51 -5.43
N GLY A 71 -61.26 34.59 -6.11
CA GLY A 71 -62.23 35.54 -5.55
C GLY A 71 -62.09 36.97 -6.03
N ALA A 72 -63.02 37.37 -6.88
CA ALA A 72 -63.22 38.72 -7.39
C ALA A 72 -63.40 39.78 -6.28
N GLY A 73 -62.99 41.03 -6.55
CA GLY A 73 -63.28 42.18 -5.70
C GLY A 73 -62.91 43.51 -6.35
N ILE A 74 -63.93 44.23 -6.78
CA ILE A 74 -63.99 45.58 -7.37
C ILE A 74 -63.33 46.65 -6.47
N GLY A 75 -62.68 47.65 -7.06
CA GLY A 75 -62.33 48.88 -6.32
C GLY A 75 -61.34 49.81 -7.01
N SER A 76 -61.86 50.76 -7.79
CA SER A 76 -61.12 51.89 -8.35
C SER A 76 -60.43 52.74 -7.29
N SER A 77 -59.16 53.08 -7.49
CA SER A 77 -58.65 54.43 -7.16
C SER A 77 -57.28 54.66 -7.80
N SER A 78 -57.28 55.70 -8.63
CA SER A 78 -56.13 56.44 -9.10
C SER A 78 -55.13 56.74 -7.97
N ALA A 79 -53.93 56.17 -8.08
CA ALA A 79 -52.74 56.69 -7.43
C ALA A 79 -51.57 56.48 -8.39
N MET A 80 -51.37 57.43 -9.31
CA MET A 80 -50.06 57.60 -9.93
C MET A 80 -49.08 57.96 -8.81
N ARG A 81 -48.37 56.96 -8.28
CA ARG A 81 -47.20 57.20 -7.45
C ARG A 81 -46.10 57.74 -8.35
N ASN A 82 -45.98 59.06 -8.39
CA ASN A 82 -44.76 59.74 -8.77
C ASN A 82 -43.66 59.33 -7.78
N TYR A 83 -42.88 58.31 -8.12
CA TYR A 83 -41.58 58.11 -7.49
C TYR A 83 -40.63 59.13 -8.12
N SER A 84 -40.37 60.17 -7.33
CA SER A 84 -39.21 61.05 -7.48
C SER A 84 -37.97 60.21 -7.76
N GLY A 85 -37.29 60.52 -8.86
CA GLY A 85 -36.23 59.70 -9.44
C GLY A 85 -35.16 59.28 -8.45
N GLU A 86 -35.21 58.02 -8.05
CA GLU A 86 -34.00 57.26 -7.76
C GLU A 86 -33.65 56.58 -9.08
N LYS A 87 -32.64 57.12 -9.78
CA LYS A 87 -32.14 56.51 -11.02
C LYS A 87 -31.65 55.13 -10.62
N LEU A 88 -32.40 54.08 -10.96
CA LEU A 88 -31.90 52.72 -10.90
C LEU A 88 -30.66 52.67 -11.80
N ASP A 89 -29.48 52.61 -11.19
CA ASP A 89 -28.22 52.59 -11.92
C ASP A 89 -27.97 51.19 -12.46
N PHE A 90 -28.63 50.91 -13.59
CA PHE A 90 -28.51 49.63 -14.30
C PHE A 90 -27.05 49.33 -14.69
N ASN A 91 -26.19 50.34 -14.87
CA ASN A 91 -24.77 50.12 -15.15
C ASN A 91 -24.00 49.56 -13.95
N LEU A 92 -24.32 50.02 -12.72
CA LEU A 92 -23.72 49.47 -11.51
C LEU A 92 -24.21 48.03 -11.26
N ALA A 93 -25.50 47.78 -11.49
CA ALA A 93 -26.07 46.43 -11.38
C ALA A 93 -25.45 45.46 -12.41
N ASP A 94 -25.25 45.90 -13.65
CA ASP A 94 -24.59 45.11 -14.69
C ASP A 94 -23.11 44.87 -14.37
N ALA A 95 -22.37 45.88 -13.90
CA ALA A 95 -20.98 45.71 -13.49
C ALA A 95 -20.84 44.69 -12.35
N MET A 96 -21.70 44.77 -11.33
CA MET A 96 -21.73 43.80 -10.22
C MET A 96 -22.11 42.39 -10.69
N ASN A 97 -23.02 42.27 -11.66
CA ASN A 97 -23.40 40.99 -12.25
C ASN A 97 -22.26 40.39 -13.09
N GLN A 98 -21.52 41.20 -13.85
CA GLN A 98 -20.34 40.74 -14.59
C GLN A 98 -19.24 40.27 -13.64
N ASP A 99 -18.97 40.98 -12.54
CA ASP A 99 -18.01 40.55 -11.52
C ASP A 99 -18.42 39.23 -10.85
N PHE A 100 -19.71 39.04 -10.60
CA PHE A 100 -20.25 37.79 -10.07
C PHE A 100 -20.08 36.63 -11.07
N LEU A 101 -20.39 36.85 -12.35
CA LEU A 101 -20.19 35.86 -13.41
C LEU A 101 -18.72 35.50 -13.57
N ASN A 102 -17.83 36.49 -13.61
CA ASN A 102 -16.38 36.30 -13.69
C ASN A 102 -15.84 35.48 -12.50
N THR A 103 -16.31 35.77 -11.29
CA THR A 103 -15.92 35.01 -10.09
C THR A 103 -16.37 33.55 -10.23
N ARG A 104 -17.61 33.31 -10.67
CA ARG A 104 -18.16 31.97 -10.84
C ARG A 104 -17.46 31.18 -11.95
N THR A 105 -17.09 31.84 -13.06
CA THR A 105 -16.32 31.19 -14.13
C THR A 105 -14.93 30.80 -13.68
N ASN A 106 -14.27 31.66 -12.89
CA ASN A 106 -12.95 31.37 -12.33
C ASN A 106 -13.00 30.19 -11.35
N GLU A 107 -13.97 30.19 -10.42
CA GLU A 107 -14.18 29.06 -9.50
C GLU A 107 -14.48 27.76 -10.24
N LYS A 108 -15.30 27.82 -11.30
CA LYS A 108 -15.56 26.65 -12.14
C LYS A 108 -14.29 26.11 -12.79
N ALA A 109 -13.41 26.99 -13.28
CA ALA A 109 -12.14 26.60 -13.88
C ALA A 109 -11.18 25.98 -12.85
N GLU A 110 -11.10 26.54 -11.64
CA GLU A 110 -10.31 25.97 -10.54
C GLU A 110 -10.81 24.58 -10.13
N LEU A 111 -12.13 24.40 -10.00
CA LEU A 111 -12.73 23.10 -9.70
C LEU A 111 -12.50 22.07 -10.82
N GLN A 112 -12.52 22.50 -12.08
CA GLN A 112 -12.18 21.61 -13.19
C GLN A 112 -10.73 21.16 -13.11
N HIS A 113 -9.79 22.09 -12.91
CA HIS A 113 -8.37 21.77 -12.76
C HIS A 113 -8.11 20.81 -11.58
N LEU A 114 -8.80 21.02 -10.47
CA LEU A 114 -8.73 20.14 -9.31
C LEU A 114 -9.26 18.74 -9.62
N ASN A 115 -10.39 18.63 -10.33
CA ASN A 115 -10.93 17.35 -10.77
C ASN A 115 -9.98 16.63 -11.73
N ASP A 116 -9.35 17.32 -12.67
CA ASP A 116 -8.38 16.73 -13.60
C ASP A 116 -7.17 16.16 -12.85
N ARG A 117 -6.74 16.86 -11.80
CA ARG A 117 -5.67 16.39 -10.90
C ARG A 117 -6.10 15.18 -10.07
N PHE A 118 -7.34 15.15 -9.56
CA PHE A 118 -7.87 13.98 -8.87
C PHE A 118 -8.00 12.78 -9.80
N ALA A 119 -8.47 12.96 -11.04
CA ALA A 119 -8.53 11.91 -12.03
C ALA A 119 -7.14 11.31 -12.29
N SER A 120 -6.13 12.17 -12.46
CA SER A 120 -4.73 11.75 -12.63
C SER A 120 -4.20 10.95 -11.44
N TYR A 121 -4.54 11.35 -10.21
CA TYR A 121 -4.12 10.63 -9.02
C TYR A 121 -4.84 9.29 -8.85
N ILE A 122 -6.14 9.22 -9.16
CA ILE A 122 -6.90 7.97 -9.15
C ILE A 122 -6.28 6.98 -10.13
N GLU A 123 -5.94 7.42 -11.34
CA GLU A 123 -5.30 6.57 -12.33
C GLU A 123 -3.91 6.10 -11.87
N LYS A 124 -3.11 7.00 -11.28
CA LYS A 124 -1.80 6.64 -10.73
C LYS A 124 -1.91 5.62 -9.59
N VAL A 125 -2.89 5.77 -8.70
CA VAL A 125 -3.13 4.81 -7.61
C VAL A 125 -3.53 3.45 -8.19
N ARG A 126 -4.47 3.39 -9.15
CA ARG A 126 -4.86 2.14 -9.82
C ARG A 126 -3.67 1.45 -10.49
N PHE A 127 -2.82 2.22 -11.18
CA PHE A 127 -1.62 1.70 -11.81
C PHE A 127 -0.62 1.13 -10.79
N LEU A 128 -0.43 1.83 -9.66
CA LEU A 128 0.44 1.36 -8.58
C LEU A 128 -0.15 0.13 -7.87
N GLU A 129 -1.46 0.07 -7.66
CA GLU A 129 -2.15 -1.09 -7.10
C GLU A 129 -1.99 -2.30 -8.02
N GLN A 130 -2.15 -2.12 -9.33
CA GLN A 130 -1.92 -3.17 -10.31
C GLN A 130 -0.46 -3.66 -10.31
N GLN A 131 0.51 -2.74 -10.27
CA GLN A 131 1.92 -3.12 -10.15
C GLN A 131 2.20 -3.88 -8.85
N ASN A 132 1.67 -3.42 -7.73
CA ASN A 132 1.82 -4.10 -6.45
C ASN A 132 1.21 -5.49 -6.46
N ALA A 133 0.06 -5.68 -7.11
CA ALA A 133 -0.55 -7.00 -7.28
C ALA A 133 0.38 -7.95 -8.06
N VAL A 134 0.95 -7.48 -9.19
CA VAL A 134 1.90 -8.27 -9.99
C VAL A 134 3.16 -8.61 -9.18
N LEU A 135 3.74 -7.63 -8.48
CA LEU A 135 4.91 -7.86 -7.64
C LEU A 135 4.64 -8.82 -6.48
N THR A 136 3.43 -8.78 -5.90
CA THR A 136 3.03 -9.70 -4.84
C THR A 136 2.99 -11.13 -5.34
N VAL A 137 2.38 -11.35 -6.51
CA VAL A 137 2.36 -12.67 -7.16
C VAL A 137 3.79 -13.14 -7.46
N GLU A 138 4.65 -12.29 -8.00
CA GLU A 138 6.05 -12.66 -8.30
C GLU A 138 6.84 -13.03 -7.03
N ILE A 139 6.62 -12.30 -5.93
CA ILE A 139 7.25 -12.66 -4.64
C ILE A 139 6.74 -14.00 -4.14
N GLU A 140 5.45 -14.29 -4.26
CA GLU A 140 4.88 -15.57 -3.85
C GLU A 140 5.38 -16.74 -4.70
N THR A 141 5.48 -16.56 -6.03
CA THR A 141 6.02 -17.59 -6.93
C THR A 141 7.50 -17.86 -6.65
N LEU A 142 8.31 -16.80 -6.46
CA LEU A 142 9.73 -16.95 -6.12
C LEU A 142 9.92 -17.56 -4.73
N LYS A 143 9.12 -17.17 -3.73
CA LYS A 143 9.16 -17.80 -2.40
C LYS A 143 8.74 -19.27 -2.44
N GLY A 144 7.77 -19.63 -3.29
CA GLY A 144 7.40 -21.04 -3.50
C GLY A 144 8.53 -21.83 -4.17
N ARG A 145 9.23 -21.22 -5.13
CA ARG A 145 10.30 -21.86 -5.91
C ARG A 145 11.66 -21.89 -5.21
N GLU A 146 11.96 -20.92 -4.37
CA GLU A 146 13.27 -20.75 -3.70
C GLU A 146 13.14 -20.78 -2.18
N GLY A 147 12.00 -21.23 -1.67
CA GLY A 147 11.78 -21.36 -0.25
C GLY A 147 12.83 -22.26 0.41
N PRO A 148 13.09 -22.08 1.72
CA PRO A 148 14.07 -22.87 2.47
C PRO A 148 13.86 -24.38 2.36
N GLY A 149 12.63 -24.83 2.04
CA GLY A 149 12.29 -26.23 1.79
C GLY A 149 12.97 -26.82 0.55
N ARG A 150 13.14 -26.08 -0.55
CA ARG A 150 13.74 -26.63 -1.78
C ARG A 150 15.22 -26.97 -1.59
N VAL A 151 15.96 -26.09 -0.91
CA VAL A 151 17.37 -26.34 -0.61
C VAL A 151 17.51 -27.56 0.32
N ALA A 152 16.66 -27.66 1.34
CA ALA A 152 16.61 -28.83 2.22
C ALA A 152 16.26 -30.11 1.46
N GLU A 153 15.30 -30.07 0.53
CA GLU A 153 14.91 -31.21 -0.31
C GLU A 153 16.06 -31.69 -1.21
N ILE A 154 16.79 -30.77 -1.84
CA ILE A 154 17.99 -31.10 -2.63
C ILE A 154 19.04 -31.78 -1.75
N TYR A 155 19.35 -31.22 -0.58
CA TYR A 155 20.32 -31.84 0.33
C TYR A 155 19.86 -33.21 0.84
N GLU A 156 18.57 -33.40 1.10
CA GLU A 156 18.03 -34.70 1.53
C GLU A 156 18.14 -35.74 0.41
N GLU A 157 17.92 -35.35 -0.85
CA GLU A 157 18.11 -36.22 -2.01
C GLU A 157 19.58 -36.62 -2.19
N GLU A 158 20.51 -35.66 -2.10
CA GLU A 158 21.95 -35.92 -2.14
C GLU A 158 22.39 -36.86 -1.01
N MET A 159 21.90 -36.64 0.22
CA MET A 159 22.17 -37.55 1.34
C MET A 159 21.64 -38.96 1.08
N ARG A 160 20.46 -39.10 0.48
CA ARG A 160 19.88 -40.39 0.12
C ARG A 160 20.72 -41.12 -0.92
N GLU A 161 21.18 -40.41 -1.95
CA GLU A 161 22.01 -41.01 -3.00
C GLU A 161 23.38 -41.42 -2.46
N LEU A 162 24.02 -40.60 -1.62
CA LEU A 162 25.27 -40.96 -0.96
C LEU A 162 25.12 -42.21 -0.08
N ARG A 163 24.03 -42.33 0.68
CA ARG A 163 23.73 -43.54 1.47
C ARG A 163 23.58 -44.77 0.56
N ARG A 164 22.89 -44.63 -0.57
CA ARG A 164 22.73 -45.70 -1.57
C ARG A 164 24.07 -46.13 -2.16
N GLN A 165 24.95 -45.17 -2.47
CA GLN A 165 26.30 -45.45 -2.96
C GLN A 165 27.15 -46.17 -1.92
N ILE A 166 27.08 -45.76 -0.64
CA ILE A 166 27.76 -46.46 0.46
C ILE A 166 27.29 -47.91 0.56
N GLU A 167 25.99 -48.14 0.50
CA GLU A 167 25.43 -49.49 0.57
C GLU A 167 25.85 -50.35 -0.63
N ALA A 168 25.81 -49.79 -1.84
CA ALA A 168 26.29 -50.45 -3.04
C ALA A 168 27.78 -50.83 -2.94
N LEU A 169 28.64 -49.89 -2.54
CA LEU A 169 30.07 -50.13 -2.36
C LEU A 169 30.34 -51.14 -1.25
N SER A 170 29.59 -51.09 -0.15
CA SER A 170 29.69 -52.07 0.94
C SER A 170 29.35 -53.48 0.45
N SER A 171 28.27 -53.62 -0.33
CA SER A 171 27.87 -54.91 -0.91
C SER A 171 28.91 -55.44 -1.90
N GLN A 172 29.50 -54.56 -2.72
CA GLN A 172 30.56 -54.92 -3.66
C GLN A 172 31.83 -55.34 -2.91
N ARG A 173 32.21 -54.61 -1.88
CA ARG A 173 33.36 -54.95 -1.02
C ARG A 173 33.16 -56.33 -0.38
N ALA A 174 31.99 -56.59 0.19
CA ALA A 174 31.69 -57.88 0.81
C ALA A 174 31.81 -59.04 -0.19
N ARG A 175 31.34 -58.85 -1.44
CA ARG A 175 31.51 -59.85 -2.51
C ARG A 175 32.98 -60.11 -2.83
N VAL A 176 33.76 -59.04 -3.01
CA VAL A 176 35.20 -59.15 -3.31
C VAL A 176 35.96 -59.80 -2.15
N GLU A 177 35.59 -59.52 -0.90
CA GLU A 177 36.19 -60.17 0.27
C GLU A 177 35.92 -61.67 0.29
N VAL A 178 34.69 -62.11 -0.02
CA VAL A 178 34.36 -63.53 -0.15
C VAL A 178 35.17 -64.19 -1.28
N ASP A 179 35.27 -63.55 -2.44
CA ASP A 179 36.05 -64.08 -3.57
C ASP A 179 37.54 -64.20 -3.23
N ARG A 180 38.09 -63.21 -2.52
CA ARG A 180 39.47 -63.25 -2.00
C ARG A 180 39.68 -64.45 -1.07
N ASP A 181 38.77 -64.66 -0.12
CA ASP A 181 38.91 -65.73 0.87
C ASP A 181 38.79 -67.11 0.21
N ASN A 182 37.88 -67.27 -0.74
CA ASN A 182 37.76 -68.49 -1.56
C ASN A 182 39.07 -68.79 -2.33
N LEU A 183 39.66 -67.78 -2.98
CA LEU A 183 40.92 -67.93 -3.71
C LEU A 183 42.10 -68.25 -2.77
N ALA A 184 42.12 -67.66 -1.57
CA ALA A 184 43.14 -67.94 -0.56
C ALA A 184 43.05 -69.40 -0.08
N ASP A 185 41.85 -69.90 0.17
CA ASP A 185 41.61 -71.30 0.53
C ASP A 185 42.04 -72.26 -0.59
N ASP A 186 41.73 -71.94 -1.84
CA ASP A 186 42.13 -72.76 -2.99
C ASP A 186 43.65 -72.78 -3.19
N LEU A 187 44.33 -71.66 -3.00
CA LEU A 187 45.79 -71.60 -2.99
C LEU A 187 46.39 -72.46 -1.86
N GLN A 188 45.81 -72.43 -0.66
CA GLN A 188 46.27 -73.26 0.45
C GLN A 188 46.08 -74.75 0.15
N LYS A 189 44.92 -75.16 -0.39
CA LYS A 189 44.65 -76.55 -0.80
C LYS A 189 45.62 -77.01 -1.89
N LEU A 190 45.91 -76.17 -2.88
CA LEU A 190 46.85 -76.48 -3.95
C LEU A 190 48.28 -76.64 -3.41
N LYS A 191 48.73 -75.71 -2.55
CA LYS A 191 50.02 -75.80 -1.88
C LYS A 191 50.14 -77.08 -1.06
N HIS A 192 49.11 -77.40 -0.27
CA HIS A 192 49.10 -78.62 0.53
C HIS A 192 49.22 -79.87 -0.35
N ARG A 193 48.47 -79.93 -1.45
CA ARG A 193 48.53 -81.05 -2.41
C ARG A 193 49.90 -81.18 -3.10
N SER A 194 50.53 -80.08 -3.48
CA SER A 194 51.90 -80.13 -4.05
C SER A 194 52.92 -80.65 -3.03
N VAL A 195 52.83 -80.21 -1.77
CA VAL A 195 53.74 -80.67 -0.70
C VAL A 195 53.53 -82.16 -0.41
N THR A 196 52.29 -82.61 -0.25
CA THR A 196 52.00 -84.03 0.02
C THR A 196 52.31 -84.93 -1.17
N GLY A 197 52.10 -84.44 -2.39
CA GLY A 197 52.56 -85.10 -3.61
C GLY A 197 54.07 -85.28 -3.60
N MET A 198 54.84 -84.21 -3.41
CA MET A 198 56.30 -84.24 -3.38
C MET A 198 56.86 -85.16 -2.29
N SER A 199 56.26 -85.21 -1.10
CA SER A 199 56.68 -86.16 -0.05
C SER A 199 56.44 -87.61 -0.46
N GLY A 200 55.32 -87.91 -1.11
CA GLY A 200 55.03 -89.26 -1.61
C GLY A 200 56.01 -89.71 -2.70
N TRP A 201 56.43 -88.82 -3.60
CA TRP A 201 57.45 -89.12 -4.61
C TRP A 201 58.83 -89.38 -3.97
N SER A 202 59.16 -88.65 -2.90
CA SER A 202 60.43 -88.84 -2.19
C SER A 202 60.49 -90.18 -1.44
N ASP A 203 59.38 -90.63 -0.85
CA ASP A 203 59.27 -91.94 -0.20
C ASP A 203 59.35 -93.11 -1.19
N VAL A 204 58.84 -92.92 -2.41
CA VAL A 204 58.93 -93.92 -3.49
C VAL A 204 60.35 -94.02 -4.06
N TYR A 205 61.09 -92.91 -4.12
CA TYR A 205 62.47 -92.89 -4.63
C TYR A 205 63.54 -93.31 -3.62
N MET A 206 63.23 -93.36 -2.31
CA MET A 206 64.16 -93.77 -1.25
C MET A 206 64.01 -95.23 -0.78
N ARG A 207 63.16 -96.04 -1.42
CA ARG A 207 63.05 -97.49 -1.19
C ARG A 207 63.71 -98.28 -2.30
#